data_AF-A0A1I3BZH2-F1
#
_entry.id   AF-A0A1I3BZH2-F1
#
_cell.length_a   1.000
_cell.length_b   1.000
_cell.length_c   1.000
_cell.angle_alpha   90.00
_cell.angle_beta   90.00
_cell.angle_gamma   90.00
#
_symmetry.space_group_name_H-M   'P 1'
#
loop_
_entity.id
_entity.type
_entity.pdbx_description
1 polymer ?
#
loop_
_entity_poly.entity_id
_entity_poly.type
_entity_poly.pdbx_seq_one_letter_code
_entity_poly.pdbx_strand_id
1 'polypeptide(L)' 'MTGPTNGNFMSPIVYEDFLPVSAAGIFQSNLGGDAQRNYAVAAALEAALGAPVHDETEPYAEAERASLDRAPR' A
#
# COMPACT_ATOMS: atom_id res chain seq x y z
N MET A 1 30.54 8.46 -21.00
CA MET A 1 30.64 7.03 -20.61
C MET A 1 29.24 6.56 -20.21
N THR A 2 28.35 6.33 -21.17
CA THR A 2 27.00 5.79 -20.92
C THR A 2 27.06 4.28 -21.13
N GLY A 3 27.01 3.53 -20.04
CA GLY A 3 26.98 2.07 -20.05
C GLY A 3 25.67 1.53 -20.66
N PRO A 4 25.62 0.24 -21.03
CA PRO A 4 24.43 -0.35 -21.61
C PRO A 4 23.30 -0.36 -20.57
N THR A 5 22.22 0.37 -20.85
CA THR A 5 20.95 0.22 -20.13
C THR A 5 20.39 -1.14 -20.50
N ASN A 6 20.59 -2.13 -19.63
CA ASN A 6 19.85 -3.38 -19.71
C ASN A 6 18.36 -3.00 -19.67
N GLY A 7 17.69 -3.14 -20.81
CA GLY A 7 16.36 -2.60 -21.04
C GLY A 7 15.32 -3.26 -20.15
N ASN A 8 14.94 -2.59 -19.07
CA ASN A 8 13.71 -2.88 -18.38
C ASN A 8 12.68 -1.82 -18.81
N PHE A 9 11.76 -2.20 -19.69
CA PHE A 9 10.69 -1.33 -20.19
C PHE A 9 9.60 -1.05 -19.14
N MET A 10 9.73 -1.65 -17.95
CA MET A 10 8.84 -1.46 -16.81
C MET A 10 9.64 -0.97 -15.61
N SER A 11 9.11 0.03 -14.92
CA SER A 11 9.65 0.52 -13.65
C SER A 11 8.71 0.13 -12.51
N PRO A 12 9.23 -0.19 -11.31
CA PRO A 12 8.39 -0.50 -10.17
C PRO A 12 7.55 0.72 -9.77
N ILE A 13 6.34 0.47 -9.28
CA ILE A 13 5.52 1.50 -8.65
C ILE A 13 6.11 1.78 -7.26
N VAL A 14 6.32 3.06 -6.94
CA VAL A 14 6.83 3.49 -5.64
C VAL A 14 5.75 3.26 -4.59
N TYR A 15 6.12 2.63 -3.47
CA TYR A 15 5.24 2.46 -2.32
C TYR A 15 5.23 3.77 -1.51
N GLU A 16 4.07 4.40 -1.44
CA GLU A 16 3.86 5.73 -0.82
C GLU A 16 3.22 5.63 0.58
N ASP A 17 2.97 4.41 1.06
CA ASP A 17 2.37 4.18 2.37
C ASP A 17 3.44 3.84 3.44
N PHE A 18 3.01 3.68 4.67
CA PHE A 18 3.84 3.32 5.80
C PHE A 18 3.96 1.81 5.94
N LEU A 19 5.07 1.35 6.50
CA LEU A 19 5.19 -0.04 6.91
C LEU A 19 4.18 -0.33 8.04
N PRO A 20 3.45 -1.46 7.99
CA PRO A 20 2.59 -1.87 9.09
C PRO A 20 3.44 -2.02 10.36
N VAL A 21 3.09 -1.23 11.38
CA VAL A 21 3.68 -1.12 12.74
C VAL A 21 4.90 -2.01 13.00
N SER A 22 6.11 -1.41 12.93
CA SER A 22 7.30 -1.75 13.74
C SER A 22 8.42 -0.73 13.52
N ALA A 23 8.33 0.46 14.12
CA ALA A 23 9.46 1.40 14.18
C ALA A 23 9.77 1.97 15.58
N ALA A 24 8.91 1.73 16.58
CA ALA A 24 9.24 2.00 17.98
C ALA A 24 8.65 0.87 18.82
N GLY A 25 9.49 0.16 19.57
CA GLY A 25 9.16 -1.02 20.39
C GLY A 25 8.24 -0.74 21.58
N ILE A 26 7.12 -0.06 21.36
CA ILE A 26 6.08 0.29 22.33
C ILE A 26 4.74 -0.38 21.97
N PHE A 27 4.54 -0.80 20.71
CA PHE A 27 3.33 -1.51 20.29
C PHE A 27 3.61 -3.00 20.16
N GLN A 28 3.15 -3.76 21.16
CA GLN A 28 3.25 -5.22 21.19
C GLN A 28 2.57 -5.84 19.95
N SER A 29 3.26 -6.83 19.40
CA SER A 29 2.78 -7.79 18.41
C SER A 29 1.48 -8.45 18.84
N ASN A 30 0.48 -8.43 17.97
CA ASN A 30 -0.63 -9.38 18.00
C ASN A 30 -0.60 -10.35 16.80
N LEU A 31 0.59 -10.78 16.37
CA LEU A 31 0.77 -11.80 15.33
C LEU A 31 0.40 -13.21 15.85
N GLY A 32 -0.83 -13.35 16.33
CA GLY A 32 -1.39 -14.53 16.95
C GLY A 32 -2.89 -14.40 17.14
N GLY A 33 -3.63 -14.22 16.04
CA GLY A 33 -5.09 -14.25 15.99
C GLY A 33 -5.75 -12.88 16.15
N ASP A 34 -5.97 -12.16 15.05
CA ASP A 34 -6.44 -10.77 15.15
C ASP A 34 -7.32 -10.21 14.02
N ALA A 35 -7.93 -11.06 13.19
CA ALA A 35 -8.84 -10.57 12.15
C ALA A 35 -9.99 -9.75 12.76
N GLN A 36 -10.55 -10.19 13.89
CA GLN A 36 -11.73 -9.55 14.49
C GLN A 36 -11.44 -8.27 15.28
N ARG A 37 -10.24 -8.06 15.85
CA ARG A 37 -9.92 -6.77 16.50
C ARG A 37 -9.49 -5.71 15.49
N ASN A 38 -8.90 -6.09 14.35
CA ASN A 38 -8.57 -5.16 13.27
C ASN A 38 -9.83 -4.46 12.70
N TYR A 39 -10.93 -5.19 12.51
CA TYR A 39 -12.19 -4.60 12.05
C TYR A 39 -12.79 -3.62 13.07
N ALA A 40 -12.68 -3.91 14.37
CA ALA A 40 -13.19 -3.02 15.42
C ALA A 40 -12.40 -1.70 15.51
N VAL A 41 -11.09 -1.74 15.28
CA VAL A 41 -10.24 -0.54 15.25
C VAL A 41 -10.51 0.29 14.00
N ALA A 42 -10.69 -0.33 12.84
CA ALA A 42 -11.01 0.37 11.59
C ALA A 42 -12.34 1.13 11.69
N ALA A 43 -13.41 0.48 12.19
CA ALA A 43 -14.71 1.12 12.33
C ALA A 43 -14.70 2.30 13.32
N ALA A 44 -13.94 2.19 14.42
CA ALA A 44 -13.79 3.28 15.39
C ALA A 44 -12.98 4.46 14.81
N LEU A 45 -11.97 4.17 14.00
CA LEU A 45 -11.19 5.19 13.28
C LEU A 45 -12.07 5.95 12.28
N GLU A 46 -12.83 5.26 11.44
CA GLU A 46 -13.74 5.87 10.48
C GLU A 46 -14.82 6.73 11.16
N ALA A 47 -15.36 6.25 12.28
CA ALA A 47 -16.32 7.01 13.09
C ALA A 47 -15.71 8.30 13.64
N ALA A 48 -14.45 8.27 14.09
CA ALA A 48 -13.74 9.46 14.57
C ALA A 48 -13.29 10.39 13.44
N LEU A 49 -12.93 9.83 12.29
CA LEU A 49 -12.52 10.56 11.08
C LEU A 49 -13.71 11.23 10.38
N GLY A 50 -14.92 10.68 10.55
CA GLY A 50 -16.14 11.14 9.90
C GLY A 50 -16.23 10.75 8.41
N ALA A 51 -15.35 9.86 7.96
CA ALA A 51 -15.24 9.41 6.57
C ALA A 51 -14.69 7.97 6.53
N PRO A 52 -15.03 7.18 5.50
CA PRO A 52 -14.42 5.87 5.31
C PRO A 52 -12.93 6.00 4.99
N VAL A 53 -12.16 5.00 5.41
CA VAL A 53 -10.75 4.86 5.01
C VAL A 53 -10.70 4.21 3.64
N HIS A 54 -9.84 4.71 2.76
CA HIS A 54 -9.64 4.15 1.42
C HIS A 54 -8.94 2.80 1.48
N ASP A 55 -9.21 1.93 0.50
CA ASP A 55 -8.42 0.73 0.28
C ASP A 55 -7.03 1.14 -0.22
N GLU A 56 -6.00 0.80 0.55
CA GLU A 56 -4.59 1.12 0.28
C GLU A 56 -4.09 0.56 -1.06
N THR A 57 -4.72 -0.50 -1.58
CA THR A 57 -4.29 -1.20 -2.80
C THR A 57 -4.88 -0.62 -4.08
N GLU A 58 -6.04 0.03 -4.01
CA GLU A 58 -6.73 0.65 -5.15
C GLU A 58 -5.85 1.62 -5.96
N PRO A 59 -5.16 2.61 -5.35
CA PRO A 59 -4.37 3.58 -6.12
C PRO A 59 -3.21 2.93 -6.87
N TYR A 60 -2.60 1.87 -6.31
CA TYR A 60 -1.51 1.15 -6.97
C TYR A 60 -2.03 0.32 -8.15
N ALA A 61 -3.17 -0.36 -7.99
CA ALA A 61 -3.80 -1.12 -9.06
C ALA A 61 -4.25 -0.22 -10.22
N GLU A 62 -4.78 0.97 -9.91
CA GLU A 62 -5.13 1.95 -10.93
C GLU A 62 -3.89 2.46 -11.68
N ALA A 63 -2.81 2.77 -10.96
CA ALA A 63 -1.55 3.21 -11.55
C ALA A 63 -0.94 2.15 -12.48
N GLU A 64 -0.97 0.87 -12.08
CA GLU A 64 -0.55 -0.26 -12.90
C GLU A 64 -1.37 -0.37 -14.18
N ARG A 65 -2.71 -0.44 -14.05
CA ARG A 65 -3.61 -0.56 -15.20
C ARG A 65 -3.43 0.60 -16.18
N ALA A 66 -3.37 1.82 -15.68
CA ALA A 66 -3.19 3.01 -16.52
C ALA A 66 -1.85 3.00 -17.25
N SER A 67 -0.81 2.40 -16.67
CA SER A 67 0.49 2.21 -17.33
C SER A 67 0.40 1.20 -18.47
N LEU A 68 -0.25 0.06 -18.23
CA LEU A 68 -0.45 -1.01 -19.23
C LEU A 68 -1.32 -0.54 -20.40
N ASP A 69 -2.37 0.24 -20.14
CA ASP A 69 -3.26 0.77 -21.19
C ASP A 69 -2.55 1.74 -22.14
N ARG A 70 -1.55 2.48 -21.63
CA ARG A 70 -0.73 3.40 -22.42
C ARG A 70 0.46 2.72 -23.09
N ALA A 71 0.78 1.49 -22.70
CA ALA A 71 1.89 0.76 -23.29
C ALA A 71 1.57 0.46 -24.76
N PRO A 72 2.52 0.67 -25.68
CA PRO A 72 2.34 0.24 -27.07
C PRO A 72 2.15 -1.29 -27.10
N ARG A 73 1.18 -1.75 -27.90
CA ARG A 73 0.93 -3.19 -28.12
C ARG A 73 2.03 -3.84 -28.94
#